data_AF-A0A7S2BRK6-F1
#
_entry.id   AF-A0A7S2BRK6-F1
#
_cell.length_a   1.000
_cell.length_b   1.000
_cell.length_c   1.000
_cell.angle_alpha   90.00
_cell.angle_beta   90.00
_cell.angle_gamma   90.00
#
_symmetry.space_group_name_H-M   'P 1'
#
loop_
_entity.id
_entity.type
_entity.pdbx_description
1 polymer ?
#
loop_
_entity_poly.entity_id
_entity_poly.type
_entity_poly.pdbx_seq_one_letter_code
_entity_poly.pdbx_strand_id
1 'polypeptide(L)'
;GHGLAVKTQDEELKAKVHSIFSDIPTSLFTLFQLTTAEDWVFIAGPVVQTGWFWRYFFVAFITFMSWTMLSLLTAVASETMIAFSSHKKEEEKIYQEIQRHNFTTFLCAEFLRADRDGNHVLDKDEFTALMSRPSMMEEMRGHGIHLQDQDLSRHWDTFDIDDSGELSIDELVTGFAYLQESLAMKHVANVGYSLKRFSVRMDTDIAQMEGDVERLEQDSQPLVERAIDRSSRAKDRWNKFWLDADDRRADTATTTPAKDRKTGNGISSTPASQGGGGRKLLMSWTRSTNTAASRTTTI
;
A
#
# COMPACT_ATOMS: atom_id res chain seq x y z
N GLY A 1 21.07 91.21 6.39
CA GLY A 1 21.46 90.33 7.52
C GLY A 1 21.26 88.84 7.26
N HIS A 2 20.34 88.40 6.40
CA HIS A 2 19.99 86.97 6.30
C HIS A 2 20.97 86.05 5.54
N GLY A 3 21.79 86.57 4.63
CA GLY A 3 22.69 85.72 3.82
C GLY A 3 23.91 85.13 4.55
N LEU A 4 24.33 85.71 5.69
CA LEU A 4 25.41 85.18 6.52
C LEU A 4 24.95 84.00 7.37
N ALA A 5 23.72 84.08 7.91
CA ALA A 5 23.14 83.03 8.75
C ALA A 5 22.86 81.73 7.98
N VAL A 6 22.42 81.83 6.72
CA VAL A 6 22.17 80.66 5.85
C VAL A 6 23.48 79.94 5.48
N LYS A 7 24.55 80.68 5.14
CA LYS A 7 25.86 80.08 4.86
C LYS A 7 26.47 79.37 6.07
N THR A 8 26.33 79.95 7.26
CA THR A 8 26.83 79.30 8.49
C THR A 8 26.06 78.02 8.84
N GLN A 9 24.75 77.98 8.57
CA GLN A 9 23.94 76.77 8.79
C GLN A 9 24.31 75.64 7.82
N ASP A 10 24.53 75.94 6.54
CA ASP A 10 24.93 74.94 5.55
C ASP A 10 26.30 74.33 5.85
N GLU A 11 27.29 75.14 6.30
CA GLU A 11 28.61 74.64 6.69
C GLU A 11 28.56 73.77 7.97
N GLU A 12 27.75 74.16 8.95
CA GLU A 12 27.55 73.35 10.17
C GLU A 12 26.86 72.02 9.86
N LEU A 13 25.91 72.02 8.93
CA LEU A 13 25.20 70.81 8.47
C LEU A 13 26.16 69.86 7.74
N LYS A 14 27.01 70.40 6.85
CA LYS A 14 28.02 69.64 6.12
C LYS A 14 29.07 69.03 7.06
N ALA A 15 29.49 69.78 8.07
CA ALA A 15 30.42 69.28 9.10
C ALA A 15 29.81 68.12 9.90
N LYS A 16 28.52 68.20 10.27
CA LYS A 16 27.79 67.11 10.94
C LYS A 16 27.69 65.87 10.06
N VAL A 17 27.31 66.01 8.79
CA VAL A 17 27.24 64.88 7.85
C VAL A 17 28.63 64.27 7.64
N HIS A 18 29.68 65.07 7.47
CA HIS A 18 31.05 64.59 7.33
C HIS A 18 31.56 63.88 8.59
N SER A 19 31.16 64.30 9.80
CA SER A 19 31.54 63.59 11.03
C SER A 19 30.90 62.21 11.16
N ILE A 20 29.70 62.04 10.61
CA ILE A 20 28.93 60.79 10.65
C ILE A 20 29.45 59.79 9.58
N PHE A 21 30.01 60.31 8.48
CA PHE A 21 30.51 59.54 7.34
C PHE A 21 31.99 59.86 7.01
N SER A 22 32.84 60.04 8.02
CA SER A 22 34.23 60.51 7.84
C SER A 22 35.14 59.46 7.21
N ASP A 23 34.95 58.19 7.59
CA ASP A 23 35.78 57.05 7.20
C ASP A 23 34.91 55.79 7.07
N ILE A 24 35.46 54.76 6.44
CA ILE A 24 34.74 53.50 6.15
C ILE A 24 34.25 52.82 7.45
N PRO A 25 35.09 52.61 8.49
CA PRO A 25 34.65 52.06 9.76
C PRO A 25 33.52 52.84 10.43
N THR A 26 33.65 54.17 10.54
CA THR A 26 32.60 55.01 11.15
C THR A 26 31.31 54.95 10.35
N SER A 27 31.40 54.98 9.01
CA SER A 27 30.22 54.88 8.14
C SER A 27 29.52 53.52 8.30
N LEU A 28 30.28 52.44 8.46
CA LEU A 28 29.74 51.10 8.69
C LEU A 28 29.07 50.98 10.06
N PHE A 29 29.63 51.60 11.10
CA PHE A 29 29.02 51.68 12.43
C PHE A 29 27.71 52.50 12.40
N THR A 30 27.71 53.64 11.74
CA THR A 30 26.51 54.46 11.51
C THR A 30 25.42 53.64 10.79
N LEU A 31 25.79 52.85 9.77
CA LEU A 31 24.84 52.01 9.04
C LEU A 31 24.31 50.84 9.88
N PHE A 32 25.13 50.30 10.78
CA PHE A 32 24.70 49.31 11.77
C PHE A 32 23.68 49.91 12.76
N GLN A 33 23.94 51.09 13.32
CA GLN A 33 22.96 51.82 14.15
C GLN A 33 21.64 52.07 13.41
N LEU A 34 21.74 52.40 12.12
CA LEU A 34 20.57 52.61 11.28
C LEU A 34 19.79 51.32 11.00
N THR A 35 20.48 50.18 11.00
CA THR A 35 19.89 48.84 10.88
C THR A 35 19.14 48.43 12.15
N THR A 36 19.63 48.84 13.33
CA THR A 36 18.97 48.61 14.62
C THR A 36 17.88 49.65 14.92
N ALA A 37 17.72 50.66 14.05
CA ALA A 37 16.83 51.81 14.22
C ALA A 37 17.08 52.60 15.52
N GLU A 38 18.29 52.51 16.07
CA GLU A 38 18.71 53.23 17.27
C GLU A 38 19.11 54.66 16.91
N ASP A 39 18.53 55.65 17.59
CA ASP A 39 18.82 57.08 17.42
C ASP A 39 18.91 57.57 15.95
N TRP A 40 18.15 56.93 15.05
CA TRP A 40 18.19 57.20 13.61
C TRP A 40 17.87 58.64 13.24
N VAL A 41 17.14 59.37 14.10
CA VAL A 41 16.81 60.80 13.92
C VAL A 41 18.06 61.68 13.98
N PHE A 42 19.02 61.33 14.84
CA PHE A 42 20.29 62.07 14.95
C PHE A 42 21.14 61.92 13.68
N ILE A 43 21.09 60.75 13.06
CA ILE A 43 21.84 60.42 11.85
C ILE A 43 21.13 60.96 10.59
N ALA A 44 19.82 60.73 10.47
CA ALA A 44 19.04 61.13 9.30
C ALA A 44 18.74 62.63 9.29
N GLY A 45 18.62 63.27 10.45
CA GLY A 45 18.23 64.68 10.60
C GLY A 45 19.11 65.66 9.80
N PRO A 46 20.45 65.62 9.92
CA PRO A 46 21.35 66.45 9.13
C PRO A 46 21.29 66.15 7.64
N VAL A 47 21.13 64.89 7.24
CA VAL A 47 21.13 64.48 5.82
C VAL A 47 19.82 64.86 5.14
N VAL A 48 18.67 64.71 5.80
CA VAL A 48 17.34 65.06 5.26
C VAL A 48 17.22 66.57 5.01
N GLN A 49 17.93 67.39 5.78
CA GLN A 49 17.96 68.85 5.56
C GLN A 49 18.70 69.24 4.28
N THR A 50 19.56 68.37 3.72
CA THR A 50 20.22 68.62 2.42
C THR A 50 19.29 68.45 1.22
N GLY A 51 18.20 67.68 1.36
CA GLY A 51 17.28 67.43 0.26
C GLY A 51 16.13 66.49 0.59
N TRP A 52 14.96 66.78 0.04
CA TRP A 52 13.71 66.04 0.25
C TRP A 52 13.78 64.56 -0.18
N PHE A 53 14.62 64.23 -1.16
CA PHE A 53 14.84 62.85 -1.62
C PHE A 53 15.39 61.94 -0.52
N TRP A 54 16.32 62.46 0.31
CA TRP A 54 16.94 61.70 1.39
C TRP A 54 15.93 61.25 2.45
N ARG A 55 14.82 61.98 2.61
CA ARG A 55 13.73 61.59 3.51
C ARG A 55 13.10 60.26 3.12
N TYR A 56 12.83 60.07 1.83
CA TYR A 56 12.27 58.82 1.31
C TYR A 56 13.29 57.69 1.39
N PHE A 57 14.56 57.98 1.12
CA PHE A 57 15.65 57.00 1.25
C PHE A 57 15.75 56.43 2.67
N PHE A 58 15.83 57.27 3.70
CA PHE A 58 15.97 56.79 5.09
C PHE A 58 14.73 56.02 5.57
N VAL A 59 13.52 56.47 5.21
CA VAL A 59 12.29 55.75 5.56
C VAL A 59 12.24 54.38 4.89
N ALA A 60 12.54 54.31 3.59
CA ALA A 60 12.58 53.05 2.85
C ALA A 60 13.68 52.12 3.40
N PHE A 61 14.86 52.65 3.68
CA PHE A 61 15.99 51.90 4.22
C PHE A 61 15.67 51.32 5.60
N ILE A 62 15.20 52.13 6.55
CA ILE A 62 14.86 51.68 7.91
C ILE A 62 13.75 50.63 7.84
N THR A 63 12.71 50.85 7.04
CA THR A 63 11.60 49.89 6.88
C THR A 63 12.10 48.57 6.30
N PHE A 64 12.91 48.63 5.24
CA PHE A 64 13.49 47.45 4.60
C PHE A 64 14.40 46.68 5.57
N MET A 65 15.34 47.34 6.23
CA MET A 65 16.25 46.72 7.18
C MET A 65 15.53 46.13 8.40
N SER A 66 14.50 46.83 8.92
CA SER A 66 13.67 46.33 10.01
C SER A 66 12.92 45.06 9.60
N TRP A 67 12.36 45.04 8.39
CA TRP A 67 11.70 43.85 7.84
C TRP A 67 12.67 42.69 7.65
N THR A 68 13.86 42.97 7.11
CA THR A 68 14.91 41.97 6.91
C THR A 68 15.40 41.39 8.25
N MET A 69 15.64 42.23 9.26
CA MET A 69 16.04 41.76 10.59
C MET A 69 14.96 40.92 11.25
N LEU A 70 13.69 41.33 11.18
CA LEU A 70 12.57 40.54 11.68
C LEU A 70 12.42 39.21 10.95
N SER A 71 12.58 39.21 9.62
CA SER A 71 12.51 38.00 8.80
C SER A 71 13.65 37.03 9.11
N LEU A 72 14.88 37.54 9.25
CA LEU A 72 16.05 36.75 9.61
C LEU A 72 15.92 36.15 11.01
N LEU A 73 15.49 36.95 11.98
CA LEU A 73 15.23 36.48 13.34
C LEU A 73 14.17 35.37 13.35
N THR A 74 13.09 35.56 12.61
CA THR A 74 12.01 34.56 12.49
C THR A 74 12.52 33.28 11.84
N ALA A 75 13.33 33.39 10.78
CA ALA A 75 13.92 32.23 10.11
C ALA A 75 14.79 31.42 11.07
N VAL A 76 15.75 32.06 11.74
CA VAL A 76 16.65 31.38 12.70
C VAL A 76 15.89 30.81 13.90
N ALA A 77 14.92 31.55 14.44
CA ALA A 77 14.06 31.06 15.51
C ALA A 77 13.23 29.83 15.08
N SER A 78 12.75 29.82 13.83
CA SER A 78 12.01 28.68 13.28
C SER A 78 12.89 27.46 13.06
N GLU A 79 14.12 27.63 12.54
CA GLU A 79 15.07 26.53 12.34
C GLU A 79 15.41 25.86 13.67
N THR A 80 15.70 26.66 14.71
CA THR A 80 15.98 26.13 16.05
C THR A 80 14.77 25.39 16.62
N MET A 81 13.56 25.96 16.53
CA MET A 81 12.34 25.31 16.99
C MET A 81 12.07 23.98 16.26
N ILE A 82 12.24 23.95 14.95
CA ILE A 82 12.08 22.73 14.13
C ILE A 82 13.10 21.69 14.57
N ALA A 83 14.38 22.05 14.70
CA ALA A 83 15.43 21.13 15.15
C ALA A 83 15.14 20.52 16.53
N PHE A 84 14.73 21.33 17.50
CA PHE A 84 14.33 20.84 18.83
C PHE A 84 13.11 19.91 18.75
N SER A 85 12.10 20.27 17.95
CA SER A 85 10.90 19.44 17.78
C SER A 85 11.20 18.10 17.10
N SER A 86 12.09 18.09 16.11
CA SER A 86 12.51 16.90 15.37
C SER A 86 13.33 15.97 16.25
N HIS A 87 14.26 16.51 17.04
CA HIS A 87 15.05 15.71 17.99
C HIS A 87 14.16 15.04 19.04
N LYS A 88 13.20 15.79 19.61
CA LYS A 88 12.27 15.23 20.60
C LYS A 88 11.40 14.13 20.00
N LYS A 89 10.89 14.32 18.77
CA LYS A 89 10.11 13.29 18.06
C LYS A 89 10.94 12.04 17.77
N GLU A 90 12.21 12.20 17.40
CA GLU A 90 13.08 11.06 17.10
C GLU A 90 13.44 10.28 18.37
N GLU A 91 13.75 10.97 19.45
CA GLU A 91 13.98 10.35 20.76
C GLU A 91 12.74 9.60 21.27
N GLU A 92 11.55 10.17 21.09
CA GLU A 92 10.28 9.53 21.43
C GLU A 92 10.02 8.27 20.60
N LYS A 93 10.32 8.29 19.29
CA LYS A 93 10.24 7.08 18.44
C LYS A 93 11.21 6.00 18.88
N ILE A 94 12.48 6.36 19.15
CA ILE A 94 13.49 5.40 19.61
C ILE A 94 13.03 4.78 20.94
N TYR A 95 12.51 5.59 21.86
CA TYR A 95 11.96 5.09 23.11
C TYR A 95 10.80 4.12 22.88
N GLN A 96 9.86 4.45 21.98
CA GLN A 96 8.75 3.56 21.61
C GLN A 96 9.23 2.25 20.97
N GLU A 97 10.23 2.29 20.09
CA GLU A 97 10.83 1.11 19.46
C GLU A 97 11.47 0.19 20.51
N ILE A 98 12.19 0.75 21.49
CA ILE A 98 12.80 0.00 22.59
C ILE A 98 11.72 -0.65 23.46
N GLN A 99 10.67 0.09 23.83
CA GLN A 99 9.55 -0.47 24.61
C GLN A 99 8.88 -1.62 23.85
N ARG A 100 8.61 -1.44 22.56
CA ARG A 100 8.04 -2.47 21.69
C ARG A 100 8.94 -3.71 21.65
N HIS A 101 10.24 -3.54 21.45
CA HIS A 101 11.18 -4.67 21.39
C HIS A 101 11.30 -5.42 22.71
N ASN A 102 11.33 -4.70 23.84
CA ASN A 102 11.34 -5.31 25.17
C ASN A 102 10.06 -6.12 25.41
N PHE A 103 8.90 -5.56 25.03
CA PHE A 103 7.63 -6.24 25.15
C PHE A 103 7.54 -7.48 24.24
N THR A 104 7.98 -7.39 22.98
CA THR A 104 8.08 -8.55 22.07
C THR A 104 9.00 -9.63 22.65
N THR A 105 10.15 -9.24 23.20
CA THR A 105 11.09 -10.19 23.82
C THR A 105 10.46 -10.87 25.04
N PHE A 106 9.72 -10.13 25.86
CA PHE A 106 8.95 -10.66 26.97
C PHE A 106 7.87 -11.66 26.49
N LEU A 107 7.10 -11.30 25.45
CA LEU A 107 6.08 -12.16 24.87
C LEU A 107 6.69 -13.47 24.36
N CYS A 108 7.82 -13.41 23.65
CA CYS A 108 8.54 -14.61 23.19
C CYS A 108 8.98 -15.50 24.36
N ALA A 109 9.50 -14.91 25.44
CA ALA A 109 9.93 -15.67 26.61
C ALA A 109 8.75 -16.35 27.31
N GLU A 110 7.60 -15.67 27.40
CA GLU A 110 6.43 -16.21 28.08
C GLU A 110 5.65 -17.21 27.22
N PHE A 111 5.68 -17.03 25.89
CA PHE A 111 5.21 -17.99 24.89
C PHE A 111 5.92 -19.34 25.05
N LEU A 112 7.27 -19.35 25.04
CA LEU A 112 8.06 -20.57 25.21
C LEU A 112 7.85 -21.27 26.56
N ARG A 113 7.36 -20.55 27.58
CA ARG A 113 7.00 -21.13 28.88
C ARG A 113 5.56 -21.64 28.91
N ALA A 114 4.69 -21.14 28.05
CA ALA A 114 3.30 -21.56 27.95
C ALA A 114 3.13 -22.78 27.05
N ASP A 115 3.94 -22.87 26.00
CA ASP A 115 4.10 -24.02 25.11
C ASP A 115 4.63 -25.24 25.92
N ARG A 116 3.72 -26.15 26.30
CA ARG A 116 4.05 -27.31 27.14
C ARG A 116 4.49 -28.51 26.33
N ASP A 117 3.98 -28.64 25.11
CA ASP A 117 4.25 -29.76 24.22
C ASP A 117 5.46 -29.50 23.31
N GLY A 118 5.95 -28.25 23.25
CA GLY A 118 7.13 -27.82 22.51
C GLY A 118 6.88 -27.74 21.01
N ASN A 119 5.63 -27.54 20.60
CA ASN A 119 5.23 -27.52 19.19
C ASN A 119 5.45 -26.13 18.54
N HIS A 120 5.91 -25.13 19.29
CA HIS A 120 6.11 -23.75 18.87
C HIS A 120 4.85 -23.00 18.42
N VAL A 121 3.68 -23.50 18.81
CA VAL A 121 2.37 -22.85 18.70
C VAL A 121 1.68 -22.87 20.07
N LEU A 122 0.62 -22.09 20.24
CA LEU A 122 -0.19 -22.16 21.46
C LEU A 122 -1.60 -22.60 21.10
N ASP A 123 -2.09 -23.61 21.80
CA ASP A 123 -3.51 -23.94 21.75
C ASP A 123 -4.34 -22.97 22.63
N LYS A 124 -5.67 -23.12 22.56
CA LYS A 124 -6.60 -22.26 23.29
C LYS A 124 -6.47 -22.36 24.81
N ASP A 125 -6.12 -23.53 25.33
CA ASP A 125 -5.96 -23.76 26.78
C ASP A 125 -4.62 -23.18 27.27
N GLU A 126 -3.55 -23.34 26.49
CA GLU A 126 -2.23 -22.77 26.74
C GLU A 126 -2.25 -21.24 26.67
N PHE A 127 -2.96 -20.67 25.70
CA PHE A 127 -3.17 -19.22 25.61
C PHE A 127 -4.00 -18.68 26.79
N THR A 128 -5.08 -19.38 27.16
CA THR A 128 -5.87 -19.00 28.34
C THR A 128 -5.03 -19.04 29.62
N ALA A 129 -4.19 -20.07 29.75
CA ALA A 129 -3.25 -20.18 30.86
C ALA A 129 -2.18 -19.08 30.83
N LEU A 130 -1.66 -18.70 29.66
CA LEU A 130 -0.71 -17.60 29.46
C LEU A 130 -1.31 -16.26 29.91
N MET A 131 -2.53 -15.96 29.48
CA MET A 131 -3.24 -14.71 29.83
C MET A 131 -3.59 -14.62 31.32
N SER A 132 -3.79 -15.77 31.97
CA SER A 132 -4.08 -15.84 33.41
C SER A 132 -2.82 -15.68 34.28
N ARG A 133 -1.62 -15.63 33.70
CA ARG A 133 -0.37 -15.52 34.48
C ARG A 133 -0.22 -14.12 35.09
N PRO A 134 0.15 -14.01 36.38
CA PRO A 134 0.38 -12.73 37.03
C PRO A 134 1.46 -11.87 36.34
N SER A 135 2.53 -12.50 35.83
CA SER A 135 3.59 -11.84 35.05
C SER A 135 3.04 -11.19 33.78
N MET A 136 2.24 -11.93 33.02
CA MET A 136 1.62 -11.45 31.79
C MET A 136 0.64 -10.31 32.06
N MET A 137 -0.25 -10.45 33.05
CA MET A 137 -1.20 -9.41 33.41
C MET A 137 -0.54 -8.10 33.86
N GLU A 138 0.56 -8.19 34.65
CA GLU A 138 1.28 -7.00 35.10
C GLU A 138 1.94 -6.27 33.93
N GLU A 139 2.58 -7.00 33.01
CA GLU A 139 3.21 -6.43 31.82
C GLU A 139 2.18 -5.77 30.89
N MET A 140 1.04 -6.44 30.69
CA MET A 140 -0.08 -5.93 29.90
C MET A 140 -0.66 -4.63 30.50
N ARG A 141 -0.83 -4.58 31.83
CA ARG A 141 -1.28 -3.37 32.52
C ARG A 141 -0.25 -2.25 32.39
N GLY A 142 1.04 -2.55 32.48
CA GLY A 142 2.13 -1.61 32.26
C GLY A 142 2.11 -0.99 30.85
N HIS A 143 1.66 -1.76 29.85
CA HIS A 143 1.49 -1.32 28.47
C HIS A 143 0.09 -0.75 28.16
N GLY A 144 -0.77 -0.57 29.18
CA GLY A 144 -2.10 0.02 29.05
C GLY A 144 -3.17 -0.92 28.50
N ILE A 145 -2.86 -2.22 28.33
CA ILE A 145 -3.78 -3.23 27.82
C ILE A 145 -4.65 -3.72 28.99
N HIS A 146 -5.95 -3.47 28.91
CA HIS A 146 -6.94 -4.01 29.85
C HIS A 146 -7.73 -5.13 29.17
N LEU A 147 -7.39 -6.38 29.45
CA LEU A 147 -8.22 -7.51 29.08
C LEU A 147 -9.07 -7.95 30.27
N GLN A 148 -10.34 -8.23 30.01
CA GLN A 148 -11.21 -8.96 30.93
C GLN A 148 -11.30 -10.41 30.48
N ASP A 149 -11.37 -11.34 31.43
CA ASP A 149 -11.44 -12.79 31.15
C ASP A 149 -12.61 -13.16 30.23
N GLN A 150 -13.70 -12.38 30.25
CA GLN A 150 -14.87 -12.61 29.39
C GLN A 150 -14.62 -12.30 27.91
N ASP A 151 -13.62 -11.46 27.60
CA ASP A 151 -13.27 -11.08 26.24
C ASP A 151 -12.11 -11.91 25.66
N LEU A 152 -11.52 -12.83 26.45
CA LEU A 152 -10.41 -13.69 25.99
C LEU A 152 -10.76 -14.47 24.73
N SER A 153 -11.99 -15.01 24.64
CA SER A 153 -12.44 -15.73 23.46
C SER A 153 -12.55 -14.85 22.23
N ARG A 154 -12.83 -13.55 22.37
CA ARG A 154 -12.88 -12.61 21.24
C ARG A 154 -11.48 -12.21 20.80
N HIS A 155 -10.57 -12.07 21.76
CA HIS A 155 -9.16 -11.82 21.47
C HIS A 155 -8.53 -13.02 20.78
N TRP A 156 -8.86 -14.25 21.18
CA TRP A 156 -8.44 -15.46 20.45
C TRP A 156 -8.76 -15.37 18.95
N ASP A 157 -10.03 -15.14 18.59
CA ASP A 157 -10.47 -15.04 17.18
C ASP A 157 -9.86 -13.82 16.44
N THR A 158 -9.33 -12.87 17.20
CA THR A 158 -8.63 -11.69 16.67
C THR A 158 -7.15 -11.97 16.48
N PHE A 159 -6.55 -12.85 17.27
CA PHE A 159 -5.13 -13.18 17.19
C PHE A 159 -4.88 -14.29 16.16
N ASP A 160 -5.81 -15.24 16.05
CA ASP A 160 -5.81 -16.33 15.08
C ASP A 160 -6.24 -15.79 13.71
N ILE A 161 -5.23 -15.39 12.91
CA ILE A 161 -5.47 -14.74 11.62
C ILE A 161 -5.91 -15.78 10.60
N ASP A 162 -5.24 -16.93 10.59
CA ASP A 162 -5.44 -17.97 9.59
C ASP A 162 -6.58 -18.94 9.95
N ASP A 163 -7.19 -18.80 11.13
CA ASP A 163 -8.26 -19.68 11.63
C ASP A 163 -7.78 -21.13 11.75
N SER A 164 -6.48 -21.32 11.99
CA SER A 164 -5.86 -22.64 12.16
C SER A 164 -6.26 -23.30 13.48
N GLY A 165 -6.72 -22.51 14.45
CA GLY A 165 -7.01 -22.97 15.81
C GLY A 165 -5.76 -23.10 16.68
N GLU A 166 -4.61 -22.64 16.19
CA GLU A 166 -3.32 -22.59 16.88
C GLU A 166 -2.75 -21.17 16.73
N LEU A 167 -2.00 -20.68 17.72
CA LEU A 167 -1.37 -19.35 17.65
C LEU A 167 0.14 -19.47 17.52
N SER A 168 0.68 -19.01 16.41
CA SER A 168 2.13 -18.83 16.25
C SER A 168 2.65 -17.64 17.06
N ILE A 169 3.97 -17.60 17.29
CA ILE A 169 4.60 -16.46 17.97
C ILE A 169 4.39 -15.14 17.23
N ASP A 170 4.41 -15.17 15.89
CA ASP A 170 4.22 -13.99 15.06
C ASP A 170 2.79 -13.45 15.18
N GLU A 171 1.80 -14.35 15.26
CA GLU A 171 0.40 -14.00 15.50
C GLU A 171 0.16 -13.45 16.91
N LEU A 172 0.79 -14.06 17.92
CA LEU A 172 0.71 -13.57 19.30
C LEU A 172 1.27 -12.14 19.39
N VAL A 173 2.47 -11.91 18.87
CA VAL A 173 3.12 -10.59 18.89
C VAL A 173 2.31 -9.57 18.08
N THR A 174 1.79 -9.96 16.92
CA THR A 174 0.97 -9.08 16.07
C THR A 174 -0.37 -8.74 16.75
N GLY A 175 -1.03 -9.71 17.38
CA GLY A 175 -2.29 -9.50 18.09
C GLY A 175 -2.12 -8.57 19.29
N PHE A 176 -1.03 -8.70 20.03
CA PHE A 176 -0.71 -7.79 21.13
C PHE A 176 -0.33 -6.37 20.66
N ALA A 177 0.40 -6.25 19.56
CA ALA A 177 0.67 -4.96 18.94
C ALA A 177 -0.64 -4.24 18.56
N TYR A 178 -1.62 -4.97 18.03
CA TYR A 178 -2.95 -4.44 17.74
C TYR A 178 -3.70 -3.95 19.01
N LEU A 179 -3.63 -4.70 20.11
CA LEU A 179 -4.25 -4.29 21.38
C LEU A 179 -3.61 -3.02 21.98
N GLN A 180 -2.30 -2.87 21.83
CA GLN A 180 -1.54 -1.73 22.35
C GLN A 180 -1.88 -0.41 21.63
N GLU A 181 -2.19 -0.45 20.34
CA GLU A 181 -2.56 0.74 19.54
C GLU A 181 -3.98 1.28 19.82
N SER A 182 -4.72 0.67 20.76
CA SER A 182 -6.17 0.87 20.93
C SER A 182 -6.65 2.23 21.50
N LEU A 183 -5.77 3.20 21.76
CA LEU A 183 -6.17 4.49 22.37
C LEU A 183 -6.58 5.60 21.37
N ALA A 184 -6.31 5.49 20.07
CA ALA A 184 -6.81 6.48 19.09
C ALA A 184 -7.21 5.90 17.71
N MET A 185 -6.75 4.70 17.36
CA MET A 185 -6.83 4.18 15.99
C MET A 185 -7.69 2.91 15.82
N LYS A 186 -8.66 2.70 16.73
CA LYS A 186 -9.55 1.52 16.73
C LYS A 186 -10.15 1.16 15.37
N HIS A 187 -10.39 2.12 14.48
CA HIS A 187 -10.96 1.85 13.15
C HIS A 187 -9.91 1.57 12.07
N VAL A 188 -8.78 2.27 12.05
CA VAL A 188 -7.77 2.11 10.99
C VAL A 188 -6.99 0.82 11.18
N ALA A 189 -6.55 0.54 12.41
CA ALA A 189 -5.86 -0.71 12.73
C ALA A 189 -6.78 -1.93 12.47
N ASN A 190 -8.07 -1.83 12.82
CA ASN A 190 -9.02 -2.93 12.62
C ASN A 190 -9.28 -3.20 11.13
N VAL A 191 -9.33 -2.16 10.29
CA VAL A 191 -9.43 -2.32 8.84
C VAL A 191 -8.16 -2.93 8.26
N GLY A 192 -6.97 -2.47 8.70
CA GLY A 192 -5.69 -3.04 8.26
C GLY A 192 -5.56 -4.52 8.62
N TYR A 193 -5.97 -4.87 9.84
CA TYR A 193 -5.94 -6.26 10.30
C TYR A 193 -6.98 -7.13 9.60
N SER A 194 -8.21 -6.63 9.43
CA SER A 194 -9.24 -7.32 8.64
C SER A 194 -8.80 -7.57 7.20
N LEU A 195 -8.05 -6.63 6.61
CA LEU A 195 -7.50 -6.76 5.27
C LEU A 195 -6.35 -7.78 5.23
N LYS A 196 -5.45 -7.77 6.22
CA LYS A 196 -4.38 -8.77 6.36
C LYS A 196 -4.96 -10.17 6.52
N ARG A 197 -5.96 -10.32 7.39
CA ARG A 197 -6.72 -11.57 7.59
C ARG A 197 -7.36 -12.06 6.31
N PHE A 198 -8.06 -11.16 5.61
CA PHE A 198 -8.67 -11.48 4.32
C PHE A 198 -7.62 -11.93 3.29
N SER A 199 -6.47 -11.26 3.23
CA SER A 199 -5.38 -11.63 2.31
C SER A 199 -4.84 -13.02 2.58
N VAL A 200 -4.46 -13.32 3.83
CA VAL A 200 -3.92 -14.64 4.22
C VAL A 200 -4.93 -15.74 3.92
N ARG A 201 -6.21 -15.52 4.30
CA ARG A 201 -7.27 -16.47 3.99
C ARG A 201 -7.45 -16.68 2.49
N MET A 202 -7.39 -15.61 1.69
CA MET A 202 -7.51 -15.69 0.25
C MET A 202 -6.32 -16.46 -0.37
N ASP A 203 -5.11 -16.29 0.14
CA ASP A 203 -3.94 -17.05 -0.31
C ASP A 203 -4.09 -18.56 0.00
N THR A 204 -4.58 -18.91 1.19
CA THR A 204 -4.88 -20.30 1.57
C THR A 204 -5.99 -20.89 0.71
N ASP A 205 -7.10 -20.17 0.50
CA ASP A 205 -8.22 -20.60 -0.34
C ASP A 205 -7.78 -20.80 -1.79
N ILE A 206 -6.92 -19.92 -2.32
CA ILE A 206 -6.34 -20.04 -3.67
C ILE A 206 -5.47 -21.29 -3.76
N ALA A 207 -4.57 -21.54 -2.79
CA ALA A 207 -3.73 -22.72 -2.77
C ALA A 207 -4.57 -24.02 -2.72
N GLN A 208 -5.68 -24.01 -1.98
CA GLN A 208 -6.61 -25.13 -1.93
C GLN A 208 -7.33 -25.33 -3.27
N MET A 209 -7.79 -24.24 -3.90
CA MET A 209 -8.41 -24.30 -5.23
C MET A 209 -7.46 -24.81 -6.30
N GLU A 210 -6.19 -24.42 -6.28
CA GLU A 210 -5.17 -24.95 -7.20
C GLU A 210 -5.02 -26.47 -7.04
N GLY A 211 -4.96 -26.96 -5.80
CA GLY A 211 -4.90 -28.40 -5.52
C GLY A 211 -6.15 -29.16 -5.98
N ASP A 212 -7.34 -28.59 -5.83
CA ASP A 212 -8.58 -29.21 -6.29
C ASP A 212 -8.72 -29.19 -7.83
N VAL A 213 -8.22 -28.14 -8.50
CA VAL A 213 -8.14 -28.10 -9.97
C VAL A 213 -7.20 -29.19 -10.50
N GLU A 214 -6.04 -29.38 -9.87
CA GLU A 214 -5.07 -30.41 -10.26
C GLU A 214 -5.65 -31.83 -10.07
N ARG A 215 -6.40 -32.06 -8.99
CA ARG A 215 -7.14 -33.31 -8.75
C ARG A 215 -8.22 -33.55 -9.81
N LEU A 216 -9.01 -32.53 -10.13
CA LEU A 216 -10.04 -32.62 -11.16
C LEU A 216 -9.45 -32.90 -12.54
N GLU A 217 -8.29 -32.32 -12.86
CA GLU A 217 -7.57 -32.60 -14.09
C GLU A 217 -7.13 -34.07 -14.14
N GLN A 218 -6.49 -34.58 -13.06
CA GLN A 218 -6.09 -35.98 -12.95
C GLN A 218 -7.26 -36.96 -13.09
N ASP A 219 -8.41 -36.66 -12.47
CA ASP A 219 -9.60 -37.51 -12.54
C ASP A 219 -10.29 -37.47 -13.92
N SER A 220 -10.21 -36.33 -14.62
CA SER A 220 -10.84 -36.15 -15.92
C SER A 220 -10.07 -36.80 -17.08
N GLN A 221 -8.73 -36.85 -17.01
CA GLN A 221 -7.87 -37.47 -18.03
C GLN A 221 -8.25 -38.92 -18.39
N PRO A 222 -8.41 -39.86 -17.44
CA PRO A 222 -8.78 -41.24 -17.76
C PRO A 222 -10.21 -41.36 -18.29
N LEU A 223 -11.11 -40.43 -17.94
CA LEU A 223 -12.48 -40.41 -18.48
C LEU A 223 -12.50 -40.01 -19.95
N VAL A 224 -11.70 -38.99 -20.31
CA VAL A 224 -11.52 -38.54 -21.69
C VAL A 224 -10.87 -39.65 -22.53
N GLU A 225 -9.85 -40.31 -22.00
CA GLU A 225 -9.18 -41.41 -22.69
C GLU A 225 -10.14 -42.58 -22.96
N ARG A 226 -10.95 -42.98 -21.96
CA ARG A 226 -12.01 -43.99 -22.14
C ARG A 226 -13.10 -43.57 -23.12
N ALA A 227 -13.39 -42.28 -23.26
CA ALA A 227 -14.37 -41.78 -24.22
C ALA A 227 -13.83 -41.82 -25.66
N ILE A 228 -12.56 -41.45 -25.85
CA ILE A 228 -11.86 -41.52 -27.14
C ILE A 228 -11.74 -42.99 -27.60
N ASP A 229 -11.31 -43.88 -26.72
CA ASP A 229 -11.16 -45.32 -26.99
C ASP A 229 -12.50 -45.98 -27.36
N ARG A 230 -13.60 -45.63 -26.67
CA ARG A 230 -14.95 -46.08 -27.04
C ARG A 230 -15.37 -45.61 -28.44
N SER A 231 -15.08 -44.36 -28.78
CA SER A 231 -15.38 -43.79 -30.11
C SER A 231 -14.56 -44.46 -31.22
N SER A 232 -13.26 -44.69 -30.98
CA SER A 232 -12.38 -45.35 -31.95
C SER A 232 -12.81 -46.79 -32.21
N ARG A 233 -13.13 -47.57 -31.17
CA ARG A 233 -13.66 -48.94 -31.33
C ARG A 233 -14.99 -48.97 -32.09
N ALA A 234 -15.87 -48.00 -31.88
CA ALA A 234 -17.12 -47.90 -32.62
C ALA A 234 -16.86 -47.65 -34.11
N LYS A 235 -15.90 -46.77 -34.43
CA LYS A 235 -15.47 -46.46 -35.80
C LYS A 235 -14.82 -47.66 -36.50
N ASP A 236 -13.95 -48.39 -35.80
CA ASP A 236 -13.29 -49.59 -36.35
C ASP A 236 -14.29 -50.71 -36.60
N ARG A 237 -15.25 -50.92 -35.68
CA ARG A 237 -16.37 -51.85 -35.90
C ARG A 237 -17.21 -51.46 -37.11
N TRP A 238 -17.49 -50.18 -37.28
CA TRP A 238 -18.28 -49.68 -38.40
C TRP A 238 -17.52 -49.84 -39.73
N ASN A 239 -16.24 -49.53 -39.78
CA ASN A 239 -15.39 -49.75 -40.95
C ASN A 239 -15.29 -51.24 -41.32
N LYS A 240 -15.09 -52.11 -40.33
CA LYS A 240 -15.03 -53.57 -40.55
C LYS A 240 -16.36 -54.13 -41.06
N PHE A 241 -17.49 -53.61 -40.56
CA PHE A 241 -18.82 -53.99 -41.03
C PHE A 241 -19.04 -53.65 -42.52
N TRP A 242 -18.57 -52.48 -42.97
CA TRP A 242 -18.68 -52.09 -44.38
C TRP A 242 -17.75 -52.89 -45.30
N LEU A 243 -16.52 -53.18 -44.87
CA LEU A 243 -15.59 -54.03 -45.62
C LEU A 243 -16.15 -55.45 -45.82
N ASP A 244 -16.71 -56.04 -44.77
CA ASP A 244 -17.35 -57.37 -44.80
C ASP A 244 -18.67 -57.37 -45.62
N ALA A 245 -19.35 -56.22 -45.72
CA ALA A 245 -20.53 -56.08 -46.57
C ALA A 245 -20.17 -55.95 -48.07
N ASP A 246 -19.04 -55.33 -48.40
CA ASP A 246 -18.54 -55.23 -49.77
C ASP A 246 -17.94 -56.55 -50.26
N ASP A 247 -17.22 -57.31 -49.41
CA ASP A 247 -16.76 -58.67 -49.75
C ASP A 247 -17.94 -59.62 -50.03
N ARG A 248 -19.01 -59.57 -49.21
CA ARG A 248 -20.24 -60.36 -49.47
C ARG A 248 -20.95 -59.97 -50.76
N ARG A 249 -20.84 -58.70 -51.19
CA ARG A 249 -21.37 -58.24 -52.49
C ARG A 249 -20.48 -58.67 -53.66
N ALA A 250 -19.17 -58.78 -53.47
CA ALA A 250 -18.25 -59.32 -54.46
C ALA A 250 -18.46 -60.83 -54.67
N ASP A 251 -18.68 -61.60 -53.59
CA ASP A 251 -18.96 -63.03 -53.67
C ASP A 251 -20.31 -63.35 -54.33
N THR A 252 -21.32 -62.51 -54.10
CA THR A 252 -22.64 -62.66 -54.76
C THR A 252 -22.65 -62.18 -56.21
N ALA A 253 -21.65 -61.42 -56.67
CA ALA A 253 -21.52 -60.98 -58.06
C ALA A 253 -20.98 -62.07 -59.02
N THR A 254 -20.53 -63.22 -58.50
CA THR A 254 -19.97 -64.32 -59.32
C THR A 254 -21.00 -65.41 -59.67
N THR A 255 -22.28 -65.25 -59.33
CA THR A 255 -23.32 -66.25 -59.67
C THR A 255 -24.58 -65.62 -60.27
N THR A 256 -24.63 -65.63 -61.61
CA THR A 256 -25.84 -65.59 -62.49
C THR A 256 -26.58 -64.24 -62.69
N PRO A 257 -27.36 -64.07 -63.79
CA PRO A 257 -27.16 -62.96 -64.73
C PRO A 257 -28.36 -62.01 -64.83
N ALA A 258 -28.12 -60.93 -65.55
CA ALA A 258 -29.07 -59.88 -65.92
C ALA A 258 -30.36 -60.38 -66.59
N LYS A 259 -31.52 -59.85 -66.16
CA LYS A 259 -32.52 -59.22 -67.07
C LYS A 259 -33.70 -58.53 -66.37
N ASP A 260 -33.97 -57.31 -66.86
CA ASP A 260 -35.25 -56.62 -67.11
C ASP A 260 -36.48 -56.89 -66.22
N ARG A 261 -37.04 -55.82 -65.62
CA ARG A 261 -38.41 -55.33 -65.94
C ARG A 261 -38.75 -53.97 -65.30
N LYS A 262 -39.28 -53.06 -66.12
CA LYS A 262 -40.01 -51.84 -65.74
C LYS A 262 -41.38 -52.17 -65.13
N THR A 263 -41.87 -51.34 -64.18
CA THR A 263 -43.11 -50.52 -64.22
C THR A 263 -43.64 -50.19 -62.81
N GLY A 264 -44.12 -48.95 -62.58
CA GLY A 264 -45.30 -48.71 -61.73
C GLY A 264 -45.19 -47.78 -60.51
N ASN A 265 -45.33 -46.46 -60.75
CA ASN A 265 -46.12 -45.43 -60.06
C ASN A 265 -46.52 -45.55 -58.56
N GLY A 266 -46.40 -44.43 -57.81
CA GLY A 266 -47.09 -44.26 -56.51
C GLY A 266 -46.72 -43.03 -55.65
N ILE A 267 -47.25 -41.85 -56.01
CA ILE A 267 -47.90 -40.80 -55.19
C ILE A 267 -47.20 -40.20 -53.94
N SER A 268 -47.25 -38.86 -53.94
CA SER A 268 -46.95 -37.82 -52.94
C SER A 268 -47.35 -38.03 -51.48
N SER A 269 -46.57 -37.46 -50.55
CA SER A 269 -47.02 -36.38 -49.63
C SER A 269 -45.97 -36.03 -48.55
N THR A 270 -45.48 -34.80 -48.56
CA THR A 270 -45.22 -33.99 -47.33
C THR A 270 -46.58 -33.49 -46.78
N PRO A 271 -46.77 -33.01 -45.52
CA PRO A 271 -45.86 -32.07 -44.82
C PRO A 271 -45.86 -32.05 -43.26
N ALA A 272 -44.99 -31.19 -42.71
CA ALA A 272 -45.20 -30.25 -41.58
C ALA A 272 -45.31 -30.70 -40.09
N SER A 273 -44.26 -30.29 -39.35
CA SER A 273 -44.28 -29.34 -38.21
C SER A 273 -44.35 -29.79 -36.74
N GLN A 274 -43.70 -28.92 -35.93
CA GLN A 274 -43.67 -28.74 -34.46
C GLN A 274 -42.73 -29.66 -33.66
N GLY A 275 -41.85 -29.17 -32.79
CA GLY A 275 -41.57 -27.80 -32.34
C GLY A 275 -41.17 -27.78 -30.85
N GLY A 276 -40.05 -27.11 -30.54
CA GLY A 276 -39.64 -26.69 -29.18
C GLY A 276 -38.51 -27.53 -28.58
N GLY A 277 -37.41 -26.98 -28.06
CA GLY A 277 -36.98 -25.60 -27.85
C GLY A 277 -35.71 -25.64 -26.98
N GLY A 278 -34.75 -24.73 -27.20
CA GLY A 278 -33.58 -24.64 -26.32
C GLY A 278 -32.37 -23.99 -26.97
N ARG A 279 -32.29 -22.66 -26.85
CA ARG A 279 -31.16 -21.80 -27.24
C ARG A 279 -29.83 -22.30 -26.67
N LYS A 280 -28.74 -22.25 -27.47
CA LYS A 280 -27.45 -21.66 -27.03
C LYS A 280 -26.53 -21.38 -28.21
N LEU A 281 -26.34 -20.07 -28.40
CA LEU A 281 -25.24 -19.32 -29.02
C LEU A 281 -24.08 -20.12 -29.63
N LEU A 282 -23.89 -19.88 -30.94
CA LEU A 282 -22.59 -19.94 -31.59
C LEU A 282 -21.60 -19.00 -30.87
N MET A 283 -20.44 -19.54 -30.48
CA MET A 283 -19.19 -18.79 -30.56
C MET A 283 -18.16 -19.70 -31.24
N SER A 284 -17.74 -19.25 -32.42
CA SER A 284 -16.63 -19.75 -33.21
C SER A 284 -15.33 -19.62 -32.41
N TRP A 285 -14.64 -20.74 -32.17
CA TRP A 285 -13.24 -20.71 -31.78
C TRP A 285 -12.38 -20.79 -33.05
N THR A 286 -11.99 -19.61 -33.54
CA THR A 286 -10.90 -19.47 -34.50
C THR A 286 -9.57 -19.65 -33.77
N ARG A 287 -8.82 -20.63 -34.25
CA ARG A 287 -7.41 -20.89 -33.97
C ARG A 287 -6.59 -19.60 -34.13
N SER A 288 -5.95 -19.12 -33.06
CA SER A 288 -4.85 -18.16 -33.15
C SER A 288 -3.68 -18.70 -32.35
N THR A 289 -2.73 -19.29 -33.07
CA THR A 289 -1.34 -19.43 -32.64
C THR A 289 -0.68 -18.07 -32.82
N ASN A 290 -0.23 -17.43 -31.76
CA ASN A 290 0.74 -16.34 -31.89
C ASN A 290 1.85 -16.43 -30.84
N THR A 291 3.00 -16.82 -31.34
CA THR A 291 4.37 -16.56 -30.87
C THR A 291 4.63 -15.09 -30.53
N ALA A 292 5.18 -14.83 -29.34
CA ALA A 292 6.11 -13.73 -29.02
C ALA A 292 6.71 -14.05 -27.62
N ALA A 293 7.96 -14.49 -27.49
CA ALA A 293 9.20 -13.73 -27.57
C ALA A 293 9.33 -12.59 -26.53
N SER A 294 10.21 -12.85 -25.54
CA SER A 294 11.11 -11.93 -24.81
C SER A 294 10.54 -10.83 -23.90
N ARG A 295 10.91 -10.89 -22.60
CA ARG A 295 11.94 -10.01 -22.01
C ARG A 295 12.21 -10.30 -20.52
N THR A 296 13.40 -10.82 -20.27
CA THR A 296 14.17 -10.71 -19.03
C THR A 296 14.61 -9.26 -18.87
N THR A 297 14.38 -8.63 -17.72
CA THR A 297 15.15 -7.43 -17.30
C THR A 297 15.22 -7.39 -15.78
N THR A 298 16.44 -7.66 -15.33
CA THR A 298 17.09 -7.30 -14.07
C THR A 298 16.85 -5.84 -13.70
N ILE A 299 16.45 -5.55 -12.45
CA ILE A 299 17.13 -4.66 -11.50
C ILE A 299 16.92 -5.27 -10.11
#